data_AF-A0A1B0GWX7-F1
#
_entry.id   AF-A0A1B0GWX7-F1
#
_cell.length_a   1.000
_cell.length_b   1.000
_cell.length_c   1.000
_cell.angle_alpha   90.00
_cell.angle_beta   90.00
_cell.angle_gamma   90.00
#
_symmetry.space_group_name_H-M   'P 1'
#
loop_
_entity.id
_entity.type
_entity.pdbx_description
1 polymer ?
#
loop_
_entity_poly.entity_id
_entity_poly.type
_entity_poly.pdbx_seq_one_letter_code
_entity_poly.pdbx_strand_id
1 'polypeptide(L)' 'MSFFPELYFNVDNGYLEGLVRGLKAGVLSQADYLNLVQCETLEGGDIKQQRVSCIRASRHEMKN' A
#
# COMPACT_ATOMS: atom_id res chain seq x y z
N MET A 1 -26.73 -24.08 1.46
CA MET A 1 -25.92 -22.97 2.01
C MET A 1 -25.77 -23.17 3.51
N SER A 2 -24.55 -23.06 4.03
CA SER A 2 -24.26 -23.14 5.46
C SER A 2 -24.88 -21.94 6.22
N PHE A 3 -25.39 -22.18 7.43
CA PHE A 3 -26.10 -21.19 8.25
C PHE A 3 -25.17 -20.07 8.79
N PHE A 4 -23.85 -20.31 8.80
CA PHE A 4 -22.82 -19.35 9.21
C PHE A 4 -21.63 -19.38 8.23
N PRO A 5 -21.69 -18.66 7.10
CA PRO A 5 -20.63 -18.67 6.08
C PRO A 5 -19.31 -18.06 6.56
N GLU A 6 -19.33 -17.18 7.57
CA GLU A 6 -18.14 -16.51 8.11
C GLU A 6 -17.17 -17.48 8.80
N LEU A 7 -17.66 -18.61 9.33
CA LEU A 7 -16.84 -19.61 10.02
C LEU A 7 -15.86 -20.33 9.07
N TYR A 8 -16.20 -20.42 7.78
CA TYR A 8 -15.38 -21.08 6.77
C TYR A 8 -14.69 -20.09 5.83
N PHE A 9 -15.05 -18.81 5.90
CA PHE A 9 -14.53 -17.77 5.00
C PHE A 9 -13.00 -17.74 4.96
N ASN A 10 -12.34 -17.78 6.13
CA ASN A 10 -10.88 -17.71 6.21
C ASN A 10 -10.18 -18.97 5.67
N VAL A 11 -10.84 -20.13 5.69
CA VAL A 11 -10.31 -21.38 5.14
C VAL A 11 -10.19 -21.29 3.62
N ASP A 12 -11.24 -20.79 2.97
CA ASP A 12 -11.29 -20.71 1.51
C ASP A 12 -10.66 -19.43 0.95
N ASN A 13 -10.74 -18.31 1.68
CA ASN A 13 -10.43 -16.97 1.16
C ASN A 13 -9.37 -16.21 1.95
N GLY A 14 -8.90 -16.70 3.10
CA GLY A 14 -8.02 -15.93 4.00
C GLY A 14 -6.71 -15.49 3.34
N TYR A 15 -6.08 -16.36 2.54
CA TYR A 15 -4.87 -16.02 1.79
C TYR A 15 -5.13 -14.91 0.75
N LEU A 16 -6.21 -15.03 -0.01
CA LEU A 16 -6.56 -14.06 -1.06
C LEU A 16 -6.98 -12.71 -0.46
N GLU A 17 -7.73 -12.72 0.64
CA GLU A 17 -8.10 -11.51 1.39
C GLU A 17 -6.85 -10.76 1.86
N GLY A 18 -5.89 -11.49 2.47
CA GLY A 18 -4.64 -10.92 2.95
C GLY A 18 -3.79 -10.37 1.82
N LEU A 19 -3.70 -11.08 0.69
CA LEU A 19 -2.96 -10.65 -0.49
C LEU A 19 -3.55 -9.37 -1.10
N VAL A 20 -4.87 -9.34 -1.30
CA VAL A 20 -5.57 -8.18 -1.87
C VAL A 20 -5.41 -6.97 -0.96
N ARG A 21 -5.52 -7.14 0.36
CA ARG A 21 -5.28 -6.05 1.33
C ARG A 21 -3.85 -5.56 1.30
N GLY A 22 -2.88 -6.47 1.21
CA GLY A 22 -1.46 -6.12 1.07
C GLY A 22 -1.18 -5.28 -0.19
N LEU A 23 -1.72 -5.70 -1.33
CA LEU A 23 -1.60 -4.97 -2.60
C LEU A 23 -2.31 -3.60 -2.53
N LYS A 24 -3.54 -3.56 -1.99
CA LYS A 24 -4.30 -2.31 -1.80
C LYS A 24 -3.55 -1.32 -0.90
N ALA A 25 -2.90 -1.79 0.16
CA ALA A 25 -2.11 -0.96 1.07
C ALA A 25 -0.80 -0.45 0.45
N GLY A 26 -0.41 -0.96 -0.72
CA GLY A 26 0.70 -0.44 -1.54
C GLY A 26 0.27 0.58 -2.59
N VAL A 27 -1.03 0.82 -2.78
CA VAL A 27 -1.53 1.82 -3.73
C VAL A 27 -1.30 3.23 -3.17
N LEU A 28 -0.80 4.12 -4.02
CA LEU A 28 -0.53 5.51 -3.67
C LEU A 28 -1.83 6.23 -3.29
N SER A 29 -1.80 6.93 -2.16
CA SER A 29 -2.86 7.83 -1.74
C SER A 29 -2.76 9.18 -2.46
N GLN A 30 -3.82 9.98 -2.38
CA GLN A 30 -3.83 11.34 -2.94
C GLN A 30 -2.68 12.20 -2.38
N ALA A 31 -2.35 12.04 -1.10
CA ALA A 31 -1.23 12.75 -0.48
C ALA A 31 0.12 12.32 -1.09
N ASP A 32 0.30 11.03 -1.34
CA ASP A 32 1.52 10.52 -2.00
C ASP A 32 1.67 11.11 -3.41
N TYR A 33 0.58 11.24 -4.17
CA TYR A 33 0.60 11.87 -5.48
C TYR A 33 0.98 13.36 -5.42
N LEU A 34 0.46 14.11 -4.44
CA LEU A 34 0.83 15.52 -4.25
C LEU A 34 2.32 15.67 -3.93
N ASN A 35 2.88 14.75 -3.14
CA ASN A 35 4.32 14.75 -2.83
C ASN A 35 5.18 14.44 -4.07
N LEU A 36 4.71 13.56 -4.96
CA LEU A 36 5.41 13.23 -6.21
C LEU A 36 5.45 14.40 -7.20
N VAL A 37 4.38 15.18 -7.30
CA VAL A 37 4.29 16.34 -8.21
C VAL A 37 5.20 17.50 -7.77
N GLN A 38 5.51 17.57 -6.47
CA GLN A 38 6.37 18.62 -5.90
C GLN A 38 7.88 18.33 -6.05
N CYS A 39 8.28 17.13 -6.49
CA CYS A 39 9.67 16.83 -6.78
C CYS A 39 10.05 17.33 -8.19
N GLU A 40 10.68 18.50 -8.30
CA GLU A 40 11.18 18.98 -9.60
C GLU A 40 12.42 18.19 -10.07
N THR A 41 12.40 17.85 -11.37
CA THR A 41 13.48 17.31 -12.23
C THR A 41 13.99 15.88 -11.99
N LEU A 42 13.72 15.05 -13.00
CA LEU A 42 14.21 13.68 -13.20
C LEU A 42 15.62 13.70 -13.82
N GLU A 43 16.66 14.05 -13.06
CA GLU A 43 18.05 13.81 -13.49
C GLU A 43 18.67 12.63 -12.73
N GLY A 44 18.87 11.53 -13.46
CA GLY A 44 19.84 10.49 -13.11
C GLY A 44 19.34 9.39 -12.18
N GLY A 45 19.03 8.22 -12.75
CA GLY A 45 19.17 6.90 -12.10
C GLY A 45 18.23 6.50 -10.94
N ASP A 46 17.73 7.44 -10.15
CA ASP A 46 17.16 7.18 -8.82
C ASP A 46 15.62 7.19 -8.74
N ILE A 47 14.94 7.02 -9.87
CA ILE A 47 13.47 6.88 -9.92
C ILE A 47 12.98 5.71 -9.04
N LYS A 48 13.83 4.69 -8.80
CA LYS A 48 13.48 3.57 -7.90
C LYS A 48 13.74 3.88 -6.43
N GLN A 49 14.66 4.80 -6.10
CA GLN A 49 15.04 5.12 -4.73
C GLN A 49 14.11 6.18 -4.11
N GLN A 50 13.66 7.16 -4.91
CA GLN A 50 12.68 8.16 -4.46
C GLN A 50 11.29 7.54 -4.17
N ARG A 51 10.97 6.41 -4.83
CA ARG A 51 9.74 5.64 -4.60
C ARG A 51 9.65 4.97 -3.24
N VAL A 52 10.76 4.80 -2.53
CA VAL A 52 10.81 4.05 -1.26
C VAL A 52 11.06 4.97 -0.06
N SER A 53 11.70 6.13 -0.26
CA SER A 53 12.06 7.05 0.84
C SER A 53 10.87 7.86 1.36
N CYS A 54 10.15 8.58 0.49
CA CYS A 54 9.04 9.46 0.94
C CYS A 54 7.83 8.68 1.49
N ILE A 55 7.48 7.54 0.88
CA ILE A 55 6.34 6.72 1.34
C ILE A 55 6.65 6.01 2.67
N ARG A 56 7.91 5.62 2.92
CA ARG A 56 8.32 5.04 4.22
C ARG A 56 8.35 6.09 5.33
N ALA A 57 8.74 7.33 5.03
CA ALA A 57 8.72 8.44 5.99
C ALA A 57 7.28 8.71 6.48
N SER A 58 6.32 8.87 5.58
CA SER A 58 4.91 9.12 5.95
C SER A 58 4.25 7.94 6.70
N ARG A 59 4.73 6.70 6.52
CA ARG A 59 4.20 5.53 7.25
C ARG A 59 4.76 5.40 8.67
N HIS A 60 5.88 6.07 8.99
CA HIS A 60 6.43 6.11 10.36
C HIS A 60 5.72 7.16 11.23
N GLU A 61 5.23 8.25 10.62
CA GLU A 61 4.44 9.29 11.30
C GLU A 61 3.02 8.83 11.69
N MET A 62 2.42 7.85 11.01
CA MET A 62 1.11 7.29 11.39
C MET A 62 1.16 6.18 12.46
N LYS A 63 2.35 5.87 12.99
CA LYS A 63 2.52 4.88 14.08
C LYS A 63 2.82 5.51 15.44
N ASN A 64 2.74 6.84 15.57
CA ASN A 64 2.87 7.55 16.83
C ASN A 64 1.55 8.20 17.23
#